data_AF-A0A837HPS1-F1
#
_entry.id   AF-A0A837HPS1-F1
#
_cell.length_a   1.000
_cell.length_b   1.000
_cell.length_c   1.000
_cell.angle_alpha   90.00
_cell.angle_beta   90.00
_cell.angle_gamma   90.00
#
_symmetry.space_group_name_H-M   'P 1'
#
loop_
_entity.id
_entity.type
_entity.pdbx_description
1 polymer ?
#
loop_
_entity_poly.entity_id
_entity_poly.type
_entity_poly.pdbx_seq_one_letter_code
_entity_poly.pdbx_strand_id
1 'polypeptide(L)'
;MIKNDFGKLYVGITENLKERLYYHNSKTGAQFTKGKAKFRLVFSEEYNTLAEARKREIQIKRWRRDKKEKLIDFYGQNISTKLQL
;
A
#
# COMPACT_ATOMS: atom_id res chain seq x y z
N MET A 1 -2.06 0.17 0.60
CA MET A 1 -0.67 0.35 0.15
C MET A 1 0.25 0.24 1.35
N ILE A 2 1.36 -0.49 1.22
CA ILE A 2 2.36 -0.62 2.28
C ILE A 2 3.71 -0.12 1.77
N LYS A 3 4.52 0.47 2.65
CA LYS A 3 5.87 0.99 2.36
C LYS A 3 6.87 0.34 3.31
N ASN A 4 8.01 -0.12 2.80
CA ASN A 4 9.08 -0.63 3.67
C ASN A 4 10.10 0.46 4.04
N ASP A 5 11.00 0.12 4.96
CA ASP A 5 12.05 1.03 5.44
C ASP A 5 13.02 1.53 4.33
N PHE A 6 13.09 0.81 3.20
CA PHE A 6 13.86 1.22 2.01
C PHE A 6 13.05 2.06 1.02
N GLY A 7 11.83 2.47 1.39
CA GLY A 7 10.94 3.23 0.52
C GLY A 7 10.37 2.41 -0.64
N LYS A 8 10.38 1.08 -0.65
CA LYS A 8 9.64 0.31 -1.66
C LYS A 8 8.15 0.31 -1.32
N LEU A 9 7.32 0.60 -2.33
CA LEU A 9 5.86 0.60 -2.21
C LEU A 9 5.27 -0.69 -2.78
N TYR A 10 4.29 -1.23 -2.09
CA TYR A 10 3.43 -2.30 -2.58
C TYR A 10 1.97 -1.84 -2.60
N VAL A 11 1.32 -2.06 -3.74
CA VAL A 11 -0.08 -1.72 -3.99
C VAL A 11 -0.86 -3.03 -4.18
N GLY A 12 -1.90 -3.21 -3.39
CA GLY A 12 -2.74 -4.40 -3.42
C GLY A 12 -4.10 -4.15 -2.76
N ILE A 13 -5.06 -5.02 -3.07
CA ILE A 13 -6.36 -5.12 -2.39
C ILE A 13 -6.32 -6.21 -1.31
N THR A 14 -7.08 -6.06 -0.24
CA THR A 14 -7.20 -7.09 0.81
C THR A 14 -8.48 -6.84 1.60
N GLU A 15 -9.09 -7.91 2.11
CA GLU A 15 -10.20 -7.83 3.06
C GLU A 15 -9.67 -7.63 4.49
N ASN A 16 -8.41 -8.03 4.75
CA ASN A 16 -7.77 -7.86 6.05
C ASN A 16 -6.40 -7.18 5.90
N LEU A 17 -6.30 -5.94 6.39
CA LEU A 17 -5.06 -5.16 6.34
C LEU A 17 -3.98 -5.69 7.29
N LYS A 18 -4.39 -6.20 8.47
CA LYS A 18 -3.46 -6.73 9.48
C LYS A 18 -2.79 -8.00 8.97
N GLU A 19 -3.57 -8.91 8.41
CA GLU A 19 -3.07 -10.18 7.86
C GLU A 19 -2.14 -9.93 6.66
N ARG A 20 -2.53 -9.01 5.77
CA ARG A 20 -1.69 -8.56 4.65
C ARG A 20 -0.34 -8.05 5.16
N LEU A 21 -0.34 -7.17 6.16
CA LEU A 21 0.88 -6.62 6.73
C LEU A 21 1.75 -7.71 7.38
N TYR A 22 1.13 -8.62 8.13
CA TYR A 22 1.79 -9.76 8.75
C TYR A 22 2.50 -10.62 7.71
N TYR A 23 1.82 -11.04 6.63
CA TYR A 23 2.44 -11.86 5.58
C TYR A 23 3.61 -11.16 4.88
N HIS A 24 3.50 -9.86 4.61
CA HIS A 24 4.59 -9.11 3.99
C HIS A 24 5.80 -8.96 4.92
N ASN A 25 5.57 -8.91 6.24
CA ASN A 25 6.63 -8.82 7.24
C ASN A 25 7.19 -10.17 7.68
N SER A 26 6.45 -11.27 7.48
CA SER A 26 6.89 -12.63 7.82
C SER A 26 7.62 -13.32 6.68
N LYS A 27 7.32 -12.97 5.42
CA LYS A 27 7.96 -13.52 4.22
C LYS A 27 9.26 -12.82 3.82
N THR A 28 9.70 -11.81 4.57
CA THR A 28 10.96 -11.09 4.33
C THR A 28 12.16 -11.77 5.00
N GLY A 29 12.57 -12.93 4.48
CA GLY A 29 13.95 -13.42 4.62
C GLY A 29 14.14 -14.94 4.64
N ALA A 30 14.86 -15.45 3.63
CA ALA A 30 15.70 -16.63 3.82
C ALA A 30 16.67 -16.37 4.98
N GLN A 31 16.97 -17.41 5.77
CA GLN A 31 17.63 -17.35 7.08
C GLN A 31 18.96 -16.58 7.19
N PHE A 32 19.58 -16.10 6.10
CA PHE A 32 20.99 -15.69 6.08
C PHE A 32 21.33 -14.25 5.70
N THR A 33 20.42 -13.43 5.14
CA THR A 33 20.76 -12.04 4.78
C THR A 33 20.03 -11.02 5.64
N LYS A 34 20.77 -10.42 6.56
CA LYS A 34 20.42 -9.26 7.38
C LYS A 34 19.77 -8.16 6.52
N GLY A 35 18.45 -8.08 6.60
CA GLY A 35 17.65 -7.04 5.96
C GLY A 35 16.17 -7.31 6.11
N LYS A 36 15.68 -7.43 7.35
CA LYS A 36 14.24 -7.55 7.66
C LYS A 36 13.52 -6.24 7.31
N ALA A 37 13.35 -5.94 6.02
CA ALA A 37 12.62 -4.77 5.57
C ALA A 37 11.20 -4.84 6.15
N LYS A 38 10.87 -3.94 7.08
CA LYS A 38 9.54 -3.92 7.68
C LYS A 38 8.64 -3.04 6.84
N PHE A 39 7.60 -3.64 6.28
CA PHE A 39 6.50 -2.92 5.69
C PHE A 39 5.59 -2.32 6.78
N ARG A 40 5.06 -1.14 6.48
CA ARG A 40 4.05 -0.42 7.28
C ARG A 40 2.90 -0.01 6.37
N LEU A 41 1.69 0.04 6.91
CA LEU A 41 0.54 0.60 6.20
C LEU A 41 0.73 2.11 6.04
N VAL A 42 0.63 2.61 4.80
CA VAL A 42 0.77 4.05 4.49
C VAL A 42 -0.46 4.64 3.83
N PHE A 43 -1.39 3.79 3.37
CA PHE A 43 -2.63 4.21 2.72
C PHE A 43 -3.61 3.05 2.64
N SER A 44 -4.89 3.30 2.88
CA SER A 44 -5.98 2.35 2.63
C SER A 44 -7.23 3.10 2.18
N GLU A 45 -7.99 2.48 1.29
CA GLU A 45 -9.30 2.93 0.83
C GLU A 45 -10.25 1.74 0.82
N GLU A 46 -11.47 1.96 1.28
CA GLU A 46 -12.54 0.96 1.28
C GLU A 46 -13.49 1.16 0.09
N TYR A 47 -13.98 0.03 -0.40
CA TYR A 47 -14.87 -0.10 -1.55
C TYR A 47 -15.92 -1.17 -1.26
N ASN A 48 -17.12 -1.00 -1.80
CA ASN A 48 -18.24 -1.90 -1.56
C ASN A 48 -18.12 -3.19 -2.39
N THR A 49 -17.44 -3.12 -3.53
CA THR A 49 -17.28 -4.26 -4.43
C THR A 49 -15.82 -4.56 -4.76
N LEU A 50 -15.53 -5.84 -4.99
CA LEU A 50 -14.22 -6.28 -5.48
C LEU A 50 -13.87 -5.66 -6.83
N ALA A 51 -14.86 -5.42 -7.68
CA ALA A 51 -14.67 -4.81 -9.00
C ALA A 51 -14.16 -3.36 -8.90
N GLU A 52 -14.75 -2.55 -8.02
CA GLU A 52 -14.30 -1.18 -7.75
C GLU A 52 -12.89 -1.16 -7.15
N ALA A 53 -12.64 -2.02 -6.16
CA ALA A 53 -11.33 -2.15 -5.53
C ALA A 53 -10.25 -2.53 -6.56
N ARG A 54 -10.52 -3.49 -7.46
CA ARG A 54 -9.60 -3.88 -8.55
C ARG A 54 -9.37 -2.75 -9.53
N LYS A 55 -10.43 -2.04 -9.94
CA LYS A 55 -10.30 -0.88 -10.85
C LYS A 55 -9.38 0.18 -10.24
N ARG A 56 -9.55 0.48 -8.95
CA ARG A 56 -8.68 1.40 -8.22
C ARG A 56 -7.24 0.90 -8.10
N GLU A 57 -7.05 -0.38 -7.77
CA GLU A 57 -5.73 -1.00 -7.67
C GLU A 57 -4.95 -0.86 -8.99
N ILE A 58 -5.59 -1.16 -10.13
CA ILE A 58 -4.98 -1.03 -11.46
C ILE A 58 -4.60 0.42 -11.74
N GLN A 59 -5.50 1.36 -11.43
CA GLN A 59 -5.24 2.80 -11.59
C GLN A 59 -4.00 3.23 -10.80
N ILE A 60 -3.95 2.91 -9.49
CA ILE A 60 -2.82 3.27 -8.62
C ILE A 60 -1.54 2.57 -9.08
N LYS A 61 -1.59 1.29 -9.48
CA LYS A 61 -0.41 0.55 -9.96
C LYS A 61 0.27 1.28 -11.13
N ARG A 62 -0.52 1.81 -12.06
CA ARG A 62 -0.06 2.56 -13.25
C ARG A 62 0.48 3.96 -12.93
N TRP A 63 0.20 4.51 -11.75
CA TRP A 63 0.71 5.83 -11.40
C TRP A 63 2.23 5.87 -11.24
N ARG A 64 2.81 7.01 -11.61
CA ARG A 64 4.20 7.35 -11.30
C ARG A 64 4.40 7.43 -9.78
N ARG A 65 5.66 7.34 -9.36
CA ARG A 65 6.02 7.28 -7.93
C ARG A 65 5.57 8.52 -7.17
N ASP A 66 5.78 9.70 -7.73
CA ASP A 66 5.39 11.01 -7.18
C ASP A 66 3.88 11.09 -6.92
N LYS A 67 3.04 10.63 -7.85
CA LYS A 67 1.59 10.62 -7.66
C LYS A 67 1.16 9.66 -6.54
N LYS A 68 1.86 8.53 -6.35
CA LYS A 68 1.62 7.61 -5.22
C LYS A 68 2.02 8.22 -3.87
N GLU A 69 3.12 8.97 -3.82
CA GLU A 69 3.55 9.67 -2.59
C GLU A 69 2.58 10.78 -2.23
N LYS A 70 2.13 11.61 -3.20
CA LYS A 70 1.09 12.63 -2.95
C LYS A 70 -0.19 12.02 -2.38
N LEU A 71 -0.61 10.86 -2.88
CA LEU A 71 -1.76 10.13 -2.35
C LEU A 71 -1.55 9.72 -0.89
N ILE A 72 -0.35 9.26 -0.54
CA ILE A 72 0.03 8.91 0.84
C ILE A 72 0.03 10.16 1.73
N ASP A 73 0.57 11.28 1.24
CA ASP A 73 0.63 12.54 1.98
C ASP A 73 -0.77 13.10 2.27
N PHE A 74 -1.67 13.06 1.30
CA PHE A 74 -3.08 13.45 1.49
C PHE A 74 -3.78 12.56 2.51
N TYR A 75 -3.57 11.25 2.43
CA TYR A 75 -4.12 10.31 3.40
C TYR A 75 -3.61 10.56 4.82
N GLY A 76 -2.31 10.81 5.00
CA GLY A 76 -1.72 11.16 6.29
C GLY A 76 -2.23 12.49 6.86
N GLN A 77 -2.67 13.40 6.00
CA GLN A 77 -3.29 14.67 6.36
C GLN A 77 -4.82 14.59 6.51
N ASN A 78 -5.41 13.40 6.40
CA ASN A 78 -6.87 13.17 6.41
C ASN A 78 -7.62 13.94 5.30
N ILE A 79 -6.94 14.24 4.20
CA ILE A 79 -7.54 14.88 3.02
C ILE A 79 -8.20 13.81 2.15
N SER A 80 -9.37 14.12 1.57
CA SER A 80 -10.09 13.20 0.70
C SER A 80 -9.27 12.78 -0.52
N THR A 81 -8.95 11.50 -0.60
CA THR A 81 -8.13 10.91 -1.66
C THR A 81 -8.92 10.49 -2.91
N LYS A 82 -10.26 10.49 -2.82
CA LYS A 82 -11.18 10.10 -3.91
C LYS A 82 -11.46 11.22 -4.91
N LEU A 83 -11.25 12.48 -4.52
CA LEU A 83 -11.67 13.67 -5.28
C LEU A 83 -10.52 14.49 -5.88
N GLN A 84 -9.26 14.11 -5.64
CA GLN A 84 -8.10 14.97 -5.92
C GLN A 84 -7.10 14.43 -6.97
N LEU A 85 -7.34 13.27 -7.58
CA LEU A 85 -6.39 12.62 -8.52
C LEU A 85 -7.03 11.70 -9.56
#